data_AF-A0A3E0WSJ6-F1
#
_entry.id   AF-A0A3E0WSJ6-F1
#
_cell.length_a   1.000
_cell.length_b   1.000
_cell.length_c   1.000
_cell.angle_alpha   90.00
_cell.angle_beta   90.00
_cell.angle_gamma   90.00
#
_symmetry.space_group_name_H-M   'P 1'
#
loop_
_entity.id
_entity.type
_entity.pdbx_description
1 polymer ?
#
loop_
_entity_poly.entity_id
_entity_poly.type
_entity_poly.pdbx_seq_one_letter_code
_entity_poly.pdbx_strand_id
1 'polypeptide(L)'
;MTVTPYALMLNDPTTEIMVAWIDERSGADGSAQTLHCDGREFAADGNATENGGIYLYHAIIEGLEPDTLYPVSLDAGETIEFPPIKTLKSRLGDGEFKSLVVYDTHTVKRQMTEPATFAPMAAEQVDAVFVAGDMIGELDYERNNHNTGIWATAFRDYFSQLHIEFMPQILQIPGNHEVGNTMNDGTMLGDATGTLYVDFSPTFATSSRSIQITRR
;
A
#
# COMPACT_ATOMS: atom_id res chain seq x y z
N MET A 1 3.74 -5.75 -18.57
CA MET A 1 4.45 -6.34 -17.43
C MET A 1 5.41 -5.28 -16.93
N THR A 2 5.15 -4.77 -15.73
CA THR A 2 5.62 -3.49 -15.22
C THR A 2 6.08 -3.65 -13.77
N VAL A 3 6.85 -2.69 -13.28
CA VAL A 3 7.04 -2.50 -11.84
C VAL A 3 6.07 -1.41 -11.38
N THR A 4 5.27 -1.70 -10.35
CA THR A 4 4.25 -0.77 -9.84
C THR A 4 4.57 -0.37 -8.41
N PRO A 5 5.06 0.87 -8.18
CA PRO A 5 5.41 1.36 -6.85
C PRO A 5 4.23 2.03 -6.13
N TYR A 6 4.30 2.09 -4.81
CA TYR A 6 3.40 2.85 -3.94
C TYR A 6 4.09 3.23 -2.62
N ALA A 7 3.67 4.35 -2.04
CA ALA A 7 4.24 4.89 -0.80
C ALA A 7 3.26 4.67 0.37
N LEU A 8 3.63 3.82 1.33
CA LEU A 8 2.85 3.54 2.52
C LEU A 8 3.25 4.47 3.67
N MET A 9 2.22 4.95 4.36
CA MET A 9 2.34 5.80 5.54
C MET A 9 2.87 4.97 6.72
N LEU A 10 3.89 5.49 7.40
CA LEU A 10 4.46 4.92 8.62
C LEU A 10 4.04 5.72 9.86
N ASN A 11 4.59 5.35 11.02
CA ASN A 11 4.29 6.02 12.29
C ASN A 11 4.70 7.50 12.29
N ASP A 12 5.84 7.83 11.65
CA ASP A 12 6.26 9.20 11.42
C ASP A 12 6.26 9.54 9.93
N PRO A 13 5.09 9.88 9.36
CA PRO A 13 4.97 10.15 7.91
C PRO A 13 5.64 11.46 7.47
N THR A 14 6.22 12.20 8.42
CA THR A 14 6.92 13.46 8.15
C THR A 14 8.40 13.24 7.90
N THR A 15 8.97 12.13 8.40
CA THR A 15 10.40 11.80 8.23
C THR A 15 10.66 10.39 7.75
N GLU A 16 9.63 9.54 7.65
CA GLU A 16 9.72 8.14 7.25
C GLU A 16 8.64 7.78 6.21
N ILE A 17 9.02 7.00 5.21
CA ILE A 17 8.10 6.46 4.20
C ILE A 17 8.50 5.02 3.89
N MET A 18 7.53 4.11 3.82
CA MET A 18 7.76 2.80 3.22
C MET A 18 7.43 2.87 1.74
N VAL A 19 8.40 2.59 0.87
CA VAL A 19 8.14 2.40 -0.55
C VAL A 19 8.03 0.91 -0.80
N ALA A 20 6.89 0.49 -1.34
CA ALA A 20 6.64 -0.89 -1.72
C ALA A 20 6.36 -0.98 -3.21
N TRP A 21 6.66 -2.12 -3.83
CA TRP A 21 6.42 -2.31 -5.25
C TRP A 21 6.13 -3.76 -5.60
N ILE A 22 5.40 -3.92 -6.70
CA ILE A 22 5.09 -5.19 -7.34
C ILE A 22 5.94 -5.28 -8.60
N ASP A 23 6.79 -6.30 -8.72
CA ASP A 23 7.51 -6.62 -9.95
C ASP A 23 6.82 -7.79 -10.66
N GLU A 24 6.24 -7.50 -11.82
CA GLU A 24 5.63 -8.50 -12.72
C GLU A 24 6.36 -8.52 -14.07
N ARG A 25 7.61 -8.04 -14.16
CA ARG A 25 8.36 -8.00 -15.43
C ARG A 25 8.58 -9.42 -15.97
N SER A 26 8.54 -9.54 -17.29
CA SER A 26 8.86 -10.81 -17.96
C SER A 26 10.33 -11.16 -17.69
N GLY A 27 10.57 -12.31 -17.05
CA GLY A 27 11.91 -12.76 -16.69
C GLY A 27 12.38 -12.30 -15.30
N ALA A 28 11.54 -11.58 -14.54
CA ALA A 28 11.78 -11.40 -13.12
C ALA A 28 11.79 -12.77 -12.41
N ASP A 29 12.75 -12.96 -11.53
CA ASP A 29 13.05 -14.24 -10.87
C ASP A 29 13.03 -14.14 -9.33
N GLY A 30 12.60 -12.99 -8.80
CA GLY A 30 12.60 -12.75 -7.36
C GLY A 30 13.96 -12.35 -6.80
N SER A 31 14.94 -12.03 -7.65
CA SER A 31 16.26 -11.55 -7.23
C SER A 31 16.16 -10.26 -6.41
N ALA A 32 17.14 -10.07 -5.53
CA ALA A 32 17.24 -8.88 -4.70
C ALA A 32 17.29 -7.61 -5.57
N GLN A 33 16.61 -6.56 -5.10
CA GLN A 33 16.51 -5.27 -5.75
C GLN A 33 16.91 -4.17 -4.78
N THR A 34 17.38 -3.04 -5.30
CA THR A 34 17.85 -1.91 -4.48
C THR A 34 17.05 -0.67 -4.81
N LEU A 35 16.47 -0.05 -3.78
CA LEU A 35 15.78 1.22 -3.92
C LEU A 35 16.78 2.36 -3.72
N HIS A 36 16.73 3.37 -4.58
CA HIS A 36 17.50 4.59 -4.46
C HIS A 36 16.56 5.76 -4.17
N CYS A 37 16.88 6.56 -3.16
CA CYS A 37 16.15 7.77 -2.83
C CYS A 37 17.14 8.89 -2.53
N ASP A 38 17.13 9.94 -3.34
CA ASP A 38 18.04 11.10 -3.20
C ASP A 38 19.53 10.69 -3.10
N GLY A 39 19.94 9.74 -3.95
CA GLY A 39 21.30 9.21 -3.98
C GLY A 39 21.68 8.28 -2.82
N ARG A 40 20.77 8.00 -1.87
CA ARG A 40 20.96 6.98 -0.82
C ARG A 40 20.40 5.64 -1.27
N GLU A 41 21.05 4.56 -0.86
CA GLU A 41 20.65 3.18 -1.17
C GLU A 41 19.91 2.54 0.00
N PHE A 42 18.83 1.84 -0.32
CA PHE A 42 18.00 1.09 0.62
C PHE A 42 17.81 -0.31 0.08
N ALA A 43 18.31 -1.31 0.81
CA ALA A 43 18.10 -2.71 0.46
C ALA A 43 16.62 -3.04 0.61
N ALA A 44 16.04 -3.68 -0.41
CA ALA A 44 14.67 -4.16 -0.33
C ALA A 44 14.58 -5.33 0.66
N ASP A 45 13.63 -5.25 1.58
CA ASP A 45 13.11 -6.42 2.28
C ASP A 45 12.00 -7.01 1.40
N GLY A 46 12.29 -8.16 0.79
CA GLY A 46 11.44 -8.82 -0.20
C GLY A 46 10.98 -10.17 0.30
N ASN A 47 9.68 -10.42 0.24
CA ASN A 47 9.15 -11.77 0.24
C ASN A 47 8.70 -12.07 -1.19
N ALA A 48 9.49 -12.86 -1.91
CA ALA A 48 9.03 -13.45 -3.16
C ALA A 48 7.85 -14.37 -2.84
N THR A 49 6.63 -13.85 -2.95
CA THR A 49 5.44 -14.68 -2.89
C THR A 49 5.31 -15.36 -4.24
N GLU A 50 5.77 -16.61 -4.31
CA GLU A 50 5.80 -17.44 -5.52
C GLU A 50 4.37 -17.81 -5.98
N ASN A 51 3.61 -16.81 -6.42
CA ASN A 51 2.27 -17.00 -6.96
C ASN A 51 2.25 -16.44 -8.39
N GLY A 52 2.80 -17.22 -9.33
CA GLY A 52 2.62 -16.98 -10.77
C GLY A 52 3.47 -15.87 -11.40
N GLY A 53 4.64 -15.52 -10.83
CA GLY A 53 5.54 -14.51 -11.41
C GLY A 53 5.27 -13.07 -10.93
N ILE A 54 4.72 -12.93 -9.72
CA ILE A 54 4.49 -11.67 -9.03
C ILE A 54 5.42 -11.60 -7.83
N TYR A 55 6.28 -10.58 -7.76
CA TYR A 55 7.24 -10.41 -6.66
C TYR A 55 6.95 -9.12 -5.89
N LEU A 56 6.92 -9.23 -4.56
CA LEU A 56 6.59 -8.12 -3.66
C LEU A 56 7.82 -7.72 -2.85
N TYR A 57 8.11 -6.44 -2.88
CA TYR A 57 9.25 -5.86 -2.19
C TYR A 57 8.83 -4.59 -1.45
N HIS A 58 9.59 -4.26 -0.41
CA HIS A 58 9.48 -2.96 0.24
C HIS A 58 10.83 -2.50 0.78
N ALA A 59 10.97 -1.19 0.97
CA ALA A 59 12.05 -0.60 1.72
C ALA A 59 11.51 0.55 2.57
N ILE A 60 12.06 0.70 3.78
CA ILE A 60 11.75 1.83 4.66
C ILE A 60 12.85 2.88 4.46
N ILE A 61 12.43 4.10 4.14
CA ILE A 61 13.30 5.26 3.99
C ILE A 61 13.11 6.14 5.21
N GLU A 62 14.18 6.37 5.96
CA GLU A 62 14.18 7.17 7.19
C GLU A 62 15.06 8.42 7.05
N GLY A 63 14.92 9.34 8.01
CA GLY A 63 15.72 10.56 8.08
C GLY A 63 15.44 11.50 6.91
N LEU A 64 14.18 11.57 6.47
CA LEU A 64 13.71 12.54 5.49
C LEU A 64 13.34 13.85 6.18
N GLU A 65 13.43 14.94 5.42
CA GLU A 65 12.96 16.26 5.82
C GLU A 65 11.44 16.35 5.58
N PRO A 66 10.65 16.98 6.47
CA PRO A 66 9.22 17.21 6.25
C PRO A 66 8.91 18.04 5.00
N ASP A 67 7.72 17.83 4.43
CA ASP A 67 7.20 18.52 3.24
C ASP A 67 8.17 18.60 2.05
N THR A 68 8.98 17.56 1.85
CA THR A 68 10.03 17.50 0.85
C THR A 68 9.76 16.42 -0.18
N LEU A 69 9.98 16.76 -1.45
CA LEU A 69 9.86 15.86 -2.59
C LEU A 69 11.20 15.18 -2.86
N TYR A 70 11.19 13.86 -2.92
CA TYR A 70 12.39 13.05 -3.12
C TYR A 70 12.30 12.23 -4.42
N PRO A 71 13.30 12.32 -5.32
CA PRO A 71 13.37 11.42 -6.46
C PRO A 71 13.65 9.99 -5.98
N VAL A 72 12.97 9.02 -6.59
CA VAL A 72 13.08 7.61 -6.25
C VAL A 72 13.28 6.78 -7.51
N SER A 73 14.23 5.86 -7.49
CA SER A 73 14.44 4.89 -8.55
C SER A 73 14.77 3.52 -7.98
N LEU A 74 14.64 2.49 -8.82
CA LEU A 74 14.86 1.11 -8.48
C LEU A 74 15.95 0.53 -9.39
N ASP A 75 16.95 -0.13 -8.82
CA ASP A 75 17.84 -1.03 -9.56
C ASP A 75 17.32 -2.46 -9.43
N ALA A 76 16.85 -3.00 -10.56
CA ALA A 76 16.38 -4.36 -10.67
C ALA A 76 16.90 -5.02 -11.96
N GLY A 77 18.22 -4.89 -12.18
CA GLY A 77 18.93 -5.30 -13.40
C GLY A 77 18.89 -4.25 -14.52
N GLU A 78 18.00 -3.29 -14.38
CA GLU A 78 17.92 -2.02 -15.09
C GLU A 78 17.45 -0.95 -14.10
N THR A 79 17.77 0.31 -14.37
CA THR A 79 17.27 1.43 -13.58
C THR A 79 15.86 1.79 -14.02
N ILE A 80 14.92 1.74 -13.07
CA ILE A 80 13.51 2.10 -13.27
C ILE A 80 13.22 3.34 -12.43
N GLU A 81 12.82 4.43 -13.08
CA GLU A 81 12.40 5.66 -12.40
C GLU A 81 10.98 5.51 -11.88
N PHE A 82 10.77 5.83 -10.61
CA PHE A 82 9.43 5.94 -10.01
C PHE A 82 8.98 7.40 -9.99
N PRO A 83 7.67 7.67 -9.89
CA PRO A 83 7.22 8.96 -9.44
C PRO A 83 7.85 9.28 -8.08
N PRO A 84 8.27 10.53 -7.82
CA PRO A 84 8.90 10.89 -6.56
C PRO A 84 7.96 10.67 -5.37
N ILE A 85 8.51 10.54 -4.17
CA ILE A 85 7.73 10.51 -2.92
C ILE A 85 7.73 11.89 -2.27
N LYS A 86 6.67 12.22 -1.54
CA LYS A 86 6.58 13.45 -0.75
C LYS A 86 6.35 13.13 0.72
N THR A 87 7.21 13.64 1.60
CA THR A 87 6.97 13.58 3.05
C THR A 87 5.82 14.50 3.45
N LEU A 88 5.09 14.14 4.51
CA LEU A 88 4.04 15.01 5.03
C LEU A 88 4.64 16.20 5.76
N LYS A 89 3.83 17.25 5.88
CA LYS A 89 4.16 18.43 6.66
C LYS A 89 4.28 18.07 8.14
N SER A 90 5.24 18.68 8.83
CA SER A 90 5.39 18.51 10.28
C SER A 90 4.18 19.02 11.07
N ARG A 91 3.38 19.92 10.48
CA ARG A 91 2.16 20.48 11.07
C ARG A 91 1.08 20.71 10.01
N LEU A 92 -0.17 20.34 10.33
CA LEU A 92 -1.34 20.55 9.46
C LEU A 92 -1.70 22.04 9.23
N GLY A 93 -1.11 22.97 10.00
CA GLY A 93 -1.32 24.41 9.83
C GLY A 93 -0.37 25.07 8.82
N ASP A 94 0.65 24.36 8.34
CA ASP A 94 1.67 24.90 7.45
C ASP A 94 1.23 24.83 5.98
N GLY A 95 0.12 25.49 5.65
CA GLY A 95 -0.45 25.52 4.30
C GLY A 95 -1.57 24.51 4.07
N GLU A 96 -1.91 24.29 2.80
CA GLU A 96 -2.99 23.40 2.41
C GLU A 96 -2.56 21.93 2.55
N PHE A 97 -3.43 21.09 3.13
CA PHE A 97 -3.27 19.64 3.16
C PHE A 97 -4.45 19.03 2.42
N LYS A 98 -4.17 18.28 1.35
CA LYS A 98 -5.19 17.60 0.55
C LYS A 98 -5.13 16.11 0.82
N SER A 99 -6.26 15.56 1.26
CA SER A 99 -6.41 14.12 1.46
C SER A 99 -7.58 13.57 0.70
N LEU A 100 -7.42 12.34 0.24
CA LEU A 100 -8.50 11.52 -0.28
C LEU A 100 -8.86 10.44 0.73
N VAL A 101 -10.15 10.21 0.95
CA VAL A 101 -10.65 9.06 1.72
C VAL A 101 -11.44 8.18 0.77
N VAL A 102 -11.04 6.91 0.67
CA VAL A 102 -11.75 5.88 -0.07
C VAL A 102 -12.11 4.75 0.87
N TYR A 103 -13.24 4.09 0.63
CA TYR A 103 -13.69 2.94 1.39
C TYR A 103 -14.51 2.06 0.48
N ASP A 104 -14.57 0.77 0.78
CA ASP A 104 -15.50 -0.16 0.16
C ASP A 104 -15.35 -0.22 -1.37
N THR A 105 -14.10 -0.11 -1.83
CA THR A 105 -13.76 0.00 -3.25
C THR A 105 -13.90 -1.33 -3.98
N HIS A 106 -13.83 -2.48 -3.29
CA HIS A 106 -14.11 -3.79 -3.90
C HIS A 106 -13.45 -4.00 -5.27
N THR A 107 -12.18 -3.64 -5.41
CA THR A 107 -11.44 -3.54 -6.70
C THR A 107 -11.58 -4.75 -7.63
N VAL A 108 -11.79 -5.94 -7.07
CA VAL A 108 -11.92 -7.23 -7.79
C VAL A 108 -13.32 -7.46 -8.39
N LYS A 109 -14.36 -6.79 -7.89
CA LYS A 109 -15.76 -7.12 -8.19
C LYS A 109 -16.32 -6.45 -9.45
N ARG A 110 -15.52 -6.29 -10.52
CA ARG A 110 -15.87 -5.63 -11.81
C ARG A 110 -16.45 -4.20 -11.74
N GLN A 111 -16.85 -3.71 -10.58
CA GLN A 111 -17.46 -2.39 -10.38
C GLN A 111 -16.42 -1.26 -10.44
N MET A 112 -15.12 -1.58 -10.32
CA MET A 112 -14.03 -0.60 -10.32
C MET A 112 -12.97 -0.80 -11.41
N THR A 113 -13.25 -1.62 -12.44
CA THR A 113 -12.55 -1.47 -13.73
C THR A 113 -13.06 -0.26 -14.53
N GLU A 114 -14.05 0.47 -14.01
CA GLU A 114 -14.56 1.69 -14.63
C GLU A 114 -13.72 2.90 -14.18
N PRO A 115 -12.97 3.54 -15.10
CA PRO A 115 -12.11 4.69 -14.78
C PRO A 115 -12.85 5.87 -14.13
N ALA A 116 -14.19 5.92 -14.25
CA ALA A 116 -15.02 6.97 -13.67
C ALA A 116 -15.01 6.98 -12.13
N THR A 117 -14.85 5.82 -11.49
CA THR A 117 -14.82 5.73 -10.01
C THR A 117 -13.53 6.36 -9.44
N PHE A 118 -12.45 6.33 -10.22
CA PHE A 118 -11.16 6.92 -9.88
C PHE A 118 -10.91 8.29 -10.51
N ALA A 119 -11.76 8.75 -11.43
CA ALA A 119 -11.57 10.01 -12.15
C ALA A 119 -11.41 11.24 -11.22
N PRO A 120 -12.12 11.37 -10.09
CA PRO A 120 -11.84 12.44 -9.12
C PRO A 120 -10.48 12.29 -8.44
N MET A 121 -10.01 11.05 -8.24
CA MET A 121 -8.72 10.74 -7.61
C MET A 121 -7.53 11.07 -8.52
N ALA A 122 -7.71 10.92 -9.84
CA ALA A 122 -6.71 11.28 -10.85
C ALA A 122 -6.63 12.80 -11.11
N ALA A 123 -7.66 13.56 -10.77
CA ALA A 123 -7.76 14.98 -11.12
C ALA A 123 -7.12 15.92 -10.08
N GLU A 124 -6.96 15.48 -8.83
CA GLU A 124 -6.41 16.30 -7.74
C GLU A 124 -5.14 15.66 -7.18
N GLN A 125 -4.01 16.36 -7.24
CA GLN A 125 -2.79 15.95 -6.56
C GLN A 125 -3.01 16.05 -5.04
N VAL A 126 -3.12 14.89 -4.37
CA VAL A 126 -3.32 14.78 -2.91
C VAL A 126 -2.00 14.49 -2.20
N ASP A 127 -1.87 14.93 -0.94
CA ASP A 127 -0.72 14.62 -0.09
C ASP A 127 -0.83 13.21 0.52
N ALA A 128 -2.06 12.78 0.85
CA ALA A 128 -2.32 11.49 1.47
C ALA A 128 -3.61 10.82 0.98
N VAL A 129 -3.62 9.49 1.03
CA VAL A 129 -4.78 8.65 0.73
C VAL A 129 -5.09 7.77 1.94
N PHE A 130 -6.33 7.81 2.39
CA PHE A 130 -6.84 6.96 3.47
C PHE A 130 -7.76 5.91 2.87
N VAL A 131 -7.35 4.64 2.95
CA VAL A 131 -8.15 3.49 2.52
C VAL A 131 -8.82 2.90 3.76
N ALA A 132 -10.10 3.23 3.95
CA ALA A 132 -10.89 2.84 5.12
C ALA A 132 -11.67 1.53 4.86
N GLY A 133 -10.92 0.45 4.61
CA GLY A 133 -11.44 -0.92 4.52
C GLY A 133 -12.07 -1.30 3.19
N ASP A 134 -12.25 -2.61 3.03
CA ASP A 134 -12.95 -3.30 1.94
C ASP A 134 -12.42 -2.90 0.56
N MET A 135 -11.08 -2.91 0.45
CA MET A 135 -10.37 -2.65 -0.79
C MET A 135 -10.50 -3.84 -1.75
N ILE A 136 -10.52 -5.05 -1.21
CA ILE A 136 -10.84 -6.26 -1.96
C ILE A 136 -12.30 -6.62 -1.77
N GLY A 137 -12.91 -7.12 -2.84
CA GLY A 137 -14.33 -7.37 -2.88
C GLY A 137 -14.66 -8.74 -3.40
N GLU A 138 -14.65 -9.78 -2.56
CA GLU A 138 -15.39 -10.99 -2.91
C GLU A 138 -15.75 -11.89 -1.73
N LEU A 139 -16.90 -12.55 -1.91
CA LEU A 139 -17.66 -13.36 -0.95
C LEU A 139 -17.10 -14.79 -0.77
N ASP A 140 -15.90 -15.08 -1.27
CA ASP A 140 -15.29 -16.42 -1.23
C ASP A 140 -13.96 -16.37 -0.47
N TYR A 141 -14.08 -16.18 0.85
CA TYR A 141 -12.99 -16.09 1.83
C TYR A 141 -11.91 -17.16 1.64
N GLU A 142 -12.32 -18.41 1.39
CA GLU A 142 -11.45 -19.58 1.27
C GLU A 142 -10.55 -19.52 0.02
N ARG A 143 -11.00 -18.89 -1.07
CA ARG A 143 -10.23 -18.79 -2.33
C ARG A 143 -9.29 -17.58 -2.36
N ASN A 144 -9.64 -16.51 -1.66
CA ASN A 144 -9.03 -15.20 -1.90
C ASN A 144 -8.04 -14.76 -0.79
N ASN A 145 -8.20 -15.21 0.46
CA ASN A 145 -7.30 -14.80 1.56
C ASN A 145 -5.86 -15.34 1.41
N HIS A 146 -5.66 -16.36 0.57
CA HIS A 146 -4.35 -16.93 0.29
C HIS A 146 -3.87 -16.66 -1.14
N ASN A 147 -4.65 -15.92 -1.96
CA ASN A 147 -4.28 -15.66 -3.34
C ASN A 147 -3.58 -14.31 -3.48
N THR A 148 -2.27 -14.30 -3.27
CA THR A 148 -1.43 -13.12 -3.42
C THR A 148 -1.58 -12.42 -4.78
N GLY A 149 -1.91 -13.15 -5.85
CA GLY A 149 -2.10 -12.56 -7.17
C GLY A 149 -3.34 -11.66 -7.28
N ILE A 150 -4.40 -11.97 -6.52
CA ILE A 150 -5.60 -11.13 -6.45
C ILE A 150 -5.29 -9.83 -5.70
N TRP A 151 -4.56 -9.91 -4.59
CA TRP A 151 -4.10 -8.73 -3.86
C TRP A 151 -3.21 -7.85 -4.72
N ALA A 152 -2.17 -8.42 -5.33
CA ALA A 152 -1.28 -7.68 -6.20
C ALA A 152 -2.03 -7.01 -7.36
N THR A 153 -3.01 -7.70 -7.97
CA THR A 153 -3.87 -7.12 -9.01
C THR A 153 -4.70 -5.95 -8.48
N ALA A 154 -5.37 -6.12 -7.34
CA ALA A 154 -6.15 -5.05 -6.70
C ALA A 154 -5.32 -3.80 -6.43
N PHE A 155 -4.12 -3.98 -5.85
CA PHE A 155 -3.19 -2.90 -5.57
C PHE A 155 -2.68 -2.23 -6.85
N ARG A 156 -2.28 -3.01 -7.86
CA ARG A 156 -1.84 -2.47 -9.17
C ARG A 156 -2.96 -1.67 -9.83
N ASP A 157 -4.15 -2.24 -9.93
CA ASP A 157 -5.26 -1.63 -10.65
C ASP A 157 -5.73 -0.36 -9.93
N TYR A 158 -5.65 -0.32 -8.59
CA TYR A 158 -5.89 0.88 -7.81
C TYR A 158 -4.85 1.97 -8.08
N PHE A 159 -3.55 1.66 -8.01
CA PHE A 159 -2.49 2.67 -8.12
C PHE A 159 -2.19 3.13 -9.55
N SER A 160 -2.36 2.26 -10.55
CA SER A 160 -2.19 2.64 -11.95
C SER A 160 -3.17 3.72 -12.42
N GLN A 161 -4.25 3.93 -11.69
CA GLN A 161 -5.27 4.94 -11.99
C GLN A 161 -4.99 6.29 -11.34
N LEU A 162 -4.00 6.38 -10.45
CA LEU A 162 -3.57 7.66 -9.90
C LEU A 162 -2.66 8.36 -10.91
N HIS A 163 -3.14 9.45 -11.51
CA HIS A 163 -2.28 10.35 -12.29
C HIS A 163 -1.44 11.18 -11.31
N ILE A 164 -0.17 10.81 -11.13
CA ILE A 164 0.65 11.33 -10.03
C ILE A 164 1.87 12.09 -10.52
N GLU A 165 2.01 13.34 -10.09
CA GLU A 165 3.29 14.06 -10.11
C GLU A 165 4.23 13.53 -9.03
N PHE A 166 3.66 13.00 -7.94
CA PHE A 166 4.34 12.30 -6.86
C PHE A 166 3.43 11.26 -6.21
N MET A 167 4.01 10.18 -5.68
CA MET A 167 3.29 9.15 -4.94
C MET A 167 2.76 9.72 -3.62
N PRO A 168 1.43 9.78 -3.40
CA PRO A 168 0.88 10.17 -2.11
C PRO A 168 1.14 9.08 -1.07
N GLN A 169 1.24 9.46 0.20
CA GLN A 169 1.36 8.48 1.29
C GLN A 169 0.01 7.84 1.59
N ILE A 170 -0.02 6.52 1.64
CA ILE A 170 -1.25 5.74 1.80
C ILE A 170 -1.32 5.16 3.21
N LEU A 171 -2.37 5.48 3.95
CA LEU A 171 -2.74 4.76 5.16
C LEU A 171 -3.84 3.76 4.84
N GLN A 172 -3.57 2.48 5.08
CA GLN A 172 -4.53 1.40 4.90
C GLN A 172 -5.09 0.95 6.24
N ILE A 173 -6.42 0.90 6.32
CA ILE A 173 -7.16 0.39 7.46
C ILE A 173 -7.91 -0.83 6.95
N PRO A 174 -7.65 -2.05 7.46
CA PRO A 174 -8.36 -3.24 7.01
C PRO A 174 -9.83 -3.19 7.41
N GLY A 175 -10.71 -3.55 6.48
CA GLY A 175 -12.15 -3.77 6.68
C GLY A 175 -12.46 -5.25 6.92
N ASN A 176 -13.74 -5.61 6.91
CA ASN A 176 -14.18 -6.99 7.11
C ASN A 176 -13.78 -7.89 5.93
N HIS A 177 -13.58 -7.35 4.72
CA HIS A 177 -13.15 -8.14 3.57
C HIS A 177 -11.66 -8.51 3.64
N GLU A 178 -10.82 -7.70 4.28
CA GLU A 178 -9.39 -7.98 4.46
C GLU A 178 -9.14 -9.08 5.52
N VAL A 179 -10.02 -9.19 6.52
CA VAL A 179 -9.90 -10.19 7.61
C VAL A 179 -10.80 -11.41 7.41
N GLY A 180 -11.64 -11.38 6.38
CA GLY A 180 -12.52 -12.47 6.01
C GLY A 180 -13.98 -12.19 6.23
N ASN A 181 -14.67 -11.88 5.13
CA ASN A 181 -16.10 -11.71 5.16
C ASN A 181 -16.77 -13.06 5.42
N THR A 182 -17.34 -13.25 6.60
CA THR A 182 -18.09 -14.44 6.97
C THR A 182 -19.48 -14.39 6.35
N MET A 183 -19.69 -14.97 5.17
CA MET A 183 -21.04 -15.39 4.75
C MET A 183 -21.01 -16.57 3.79
N ASN A 184 -21.46 -17.76 4.24
CA ASN A 184 -22.36 -18.65 3.46
C ASN A 184 -22.85 -19.97 4.13
N ASP A 185 -22.74 -20.19 5.44
CA ASP A 185 -23.38 -21.37 6.08
C ASP A 185 -24.55 -21.03 7.03
N GLY A 186 -24.94 -19.75 7.11
CA GLY A 186 -26.03 -19.30 7.98
C GLY A 186 -25.66 -19.25 9.46
N THR A 187 -24.42 -19.56 9.84
CA THR A 187 -23.90 -19.20 11.16
C THR A 187 -23.36 -17.78 11.10
N MET A 188 -24.19 -16.82 11.49
CA MET A 188 -23.67 -15.54 11.95
C MET A 188 -22.76 -15.85 13.13
N LEU A 189 -21.44 -15.69 12.96
CA LEU A 189 -20.59 -15.44 14.11
C LEU A 189 -21.12 -14.15 14.70
N GLY A 190 -21.85 -14.27 15.82
CA GLY A 190 -22.52 -13.16 16.47
C GLY A 190 -21.56 -11.99 16.59
N ASP A 191 -22.03 -10.81 16.17
CA ASP A 191 -21.33 -9.52 16.27
C ASP A 191 -19.81 -9.67 16.20
N ALA A 192 -19.28 -9.94 14.99
CA ALA A 192 -17.84 -9.81 14.75
C ALA A 192 -17.43 -8.33 14.77
N THR A 193 -17.67 -7.65 15.90
CA THR A 193 -16.92 -6.46 16.29
C THR A 193 -15.51 -6.92 16.63
N GLY A 194 -14.67 -7.10 15.61
CA GLY A 194 -13.24 -7.12 15.80
C GLY A 194 -12.80 -5.70 16.12
N THR A 195 -12.36 -5.44 17.36
CA THR A 195 -11.64 -4.18 17.64
C THR A 195 -10.24 -4.33 17.06
N LEU A 196 -9.96 -3.65 15.95
CA LEU A 196 -8.60 -3.46 15.49
C LEU A 196 -7.90 -2.50 16.46
N TYR A 197 -7.02 -3.02 17.30
CA TYR A 197 -6.12 -2.18 18.09
C TYR A 197 -4.91 -1.84 17.22
N VAL A 198 -4.92 -0.65 16.62
CA VAL A 198 -3.70 -0.06 16.06
C VAL A 198 -3.00 0.68 17.20
N ASP A 199 -2.01 0.04 17.79
CA ASP A 199 -1.24 0.62 18.89
C ASP A 199 -0.17 1.58 18.34
N PHE A 200 -0.44 2.88 18.41
CA PHE A 200 0.53 3.95 18.15
C PHE A 200 1.31 4.32 19.43
N SER A 201 1.75 3.34 20.22
CA SER A 201 2.55 3.62 21.41
C SER A 201 3.99 4.03 21.07
N PRO A 202 4.53 5.09 21.69
CA PRO A 202 5.84 5.67 21.36
C PRO A 202 7.00 4.93 22.07
N THR A 203 7.00 3.60 22.08
CA THR A 203 8.11 2.84 22.66
C THR A 203 9.07 2.36 21.58
N PHE A 204 10.20 3.06 21.52
CA PHE A 204 11.45 2.69 20.87
C PHE A 204 11.91 1.28 21.27
N ALA A 205 12.11 0.41 20.28
CA ALA A 205 13.25 -0.53 20.19
C ALA A 205 13.02 -1.50 19.03
N THR A 206 13.87 -1.39 18.01
CA THR A 206 14.41 -2.48 17.18
C THR A 206 13.73 -3.85 17.30
N SER A 207 12.78 -4.13 16.41
CA SER A 207 12.54 -5.44 15.78
C SER A 207 11.20 -5.39 15.06
N SER A 208 11.12 -6.15 13.97
CA SER A 208 9.94 -6.36 13.13
C SER A 208 8.61 -6.25 13.89
N ARG A 209 7.74 -5.33 13.44
CA ARG A 209 6.37 -5.27 13.93
C ARG A 209 5.52 -6.24 13.12
N SER A 210 5.10 -7.33 13.75
CA SER A 210 4.05 -8.19 13.22
C SER A 210 2.68 -7.63 13.57
N ILE A 211 1.74 -7.69 12.63
CA ILE A 211 0.32 -7.45 12.90
C ILE A 211 -0.18 -8.69 13.66
N GLN A 212 -0.40 -8.57 14.97
CA GLN A 212 -0.90 -9.67 15.78
C GLN A 212 -2.42 -9.59 15.91
N ILE A 213 -3.13 -10.30 15.03
CA ILE A 213 -4.59 -10.42 15.08
C ILE A 213 -4.95 -11.37 16.22
N THR A 214 -5.51 -10.83 17.31
CA THR A 214 -5.98 -11.66 18.44
C THR A 214 -7.49 -11.79 18.39
N ARG A 215 -7.98 -13.00 18.14
CA ARG A 215 -9.40 -13.37 18.25
C ARG A 215 -9.74 -13.59 19.73
N ARG A 216 -10.82 -12.99 20.23
CA ARG A 216 -11.45 -13.39 21.50
C ARG A 216 -12.73 -14.15 21.20
#